data_AF-G8ZSK5-F1
#
_entry.id   AF-G8ZSK5-F1
#
_cell.length_a   1.000
_cell.length_b   1.000
_cell.length_c   1.000
_cell.angle_alpha   90.00
_cell.angle_beta   90.00
_cell.angle_gamma   90.00
#
_symmetry.space_group_name_H-M   'P 1'
#
loop_
_entity.id
_entity.type
_entity.pdbx_description
1 polymer ?
#
loop_
_entity_poly.entity_id
_entity_poly.type
_entity_poly.pdbx_seq_one_letter_code
_entity_poly.pdbx_strand_id
1 'polypeptide(L)'
;MKLTSLSLLALTAFGETLAAPVVSTNSSAELETVLVEQFSIWPEPTFPEIYHTCNVTNTRMLNSAFKDSVEASAVAKRRLLDFGVDDVYYKRWFGNGSIFTVMGVLDHLIESSKEGVLFRCDDVDGLCAENPDYFAGHHRESAPSETVICDYFYQSKKPLSTVCFDGTIVEVGPKHYAGIDLLHRYLHVPSMSLDYVGEFAEGLNETLEYVENNATYAVRNTDNYLYYIADVYTSSVIPGGCLGDI
;
A
#
# COMPACT_ATOMS: atom_id res chain seq x y z
N MET A 1 37.99 54.61 -70.68
CA MET A 1 39.18 53.78 -70.92
C MET A 1 39.88 53.49 -69.60
N LYS A 2 39.64 52.30 -69.03
CA LYS A 2 40.58 51.42 -68.31
C LYS A 2 39.75 50.34 -67.62
N LEU A 3 39.97 49.10 -68.05
CA LEU A 3 39.49 47.89 -67.39
C LEU A 3 40.23 47.71 -66.07
N THR A 4 39.53 47.21 -65.05
CA THR A 4 40.08 46.25 -64.09
C THR A 4 38.97 45.34 -63.61
N SER A 5 39.16 44.06 -63.91
CA SER A 5 38.43 42.90 -63.40
C SER A 5 38.70 42.71 -61.91
N LEU A 6 37.70 42.32 -61.13
CA LEU A 6 37.93 41.54 -59.91
C LEU A 6 36.78 40.54 -59.70
N SER A 7 37.14 39.27 -59.80
CA SER A 7 36.34 38.09 -59.47
C SER A 7 35.98 38.05 -57.98
N LEU A 8 34.74 37.66 -57.67
CA LEU A 8 34.36 37.23 -56.31
C LEU A 8 33.89 35.77 -56.36
N LEU A 9 34.64 34.91 -55.67
CA LEU A 9 34.36 33.50 -55.44
C LEU A 9 33.09 33.34 -54.58
N ALA A 10 32.23 32.40 -54.97
CA ALA A 10 31.17 31.87 -54.13
C ALA A 10 31.76 30.81 -53.16
N LEU A 11 31.64 31.04 -51.85
CA LEU A 11 31.85 30.01 -50.83
C LEU A 11 30.49 29.39 -50.46
N THR A 12 30.27 28.13 -50.83
CA THR A 12 29.21 27.28 -50.28
C THR A 12 29.72 26.63 -49.01
N ALA A 13 29.18 27.02 -47.86
CA ALA A 13 29.41 26.33 -46.59
C ALA A 13 28.52 25.09 -46.52
N PHE A 14 29.12 23.90 -46.58
CA PHE A 14 28.47 22.65 -46.20
C PHE A 14 28.45 22.57 -44.68
N GLY A 15 27.25 22.66 -44.09
CA GLY A 15 27.05 22.36 -42.68
C GLY A 15 26.97 20.85 -42.47
N GLU A 16 27.99 20.27 -41.86
CA GLU A 16 27.93 18.89 -41.37
C GLU A 16 27.10 18.88 -40.08
N THR A 17 25.88 18.36 -40.17
CA THR A 17 25.09 18.01 -38.99
C THR A 17 25.65 16.73 -38.38
N LEU A 18 26.43 16.85 -37.31
CA LEU A 18 26.78 15.71 -36.46
C LEU A 18 25.52 15.29 -35.71
N ALA A 19 24.86 14.23 -36.19
CA ALA A 19 23.85 13.53 -35.41
C ALA A 19 24.56 12.88 -34.20
N ALA A 20 24.27 13.38 -33.00
CA ALA A 20 24.73 12.73 -31.78
C ALA A 20 24.11 11.32 -31.69
N PRO A 21 24.85 10.30 -31.23
CA PRO A 21 24.29 8.99 -31.03
C PRO A 21 23.22 9.08 -29.93
N VAL A 22 22.00 8.65 -30.25
CA VAL A 22 20.96 8.44 -29.25
C VAL A 22 21.39 7.24 -28.42
N VAL A 23 21.94 7.50 -27.24
CA VAL A 23 22.12 6.47 -26.21
C VAL A 23 20.71 6.14 -25.72
N SER A 24 20.22 4.97 -26.11
CA SER A 24 19.02 4.37 -25.53
C SER A 24 19.35 3.96 -24.10
N THR A 25 19.30 4.90 -23.16
CA THR A 25 19.23 4.57 -21.74
C THR A 25 17.89 3.87 -21.52
N ASN A 26 17.90 2.57 -21.24
CA ASN A 26 16.74 1.80 -20.79
C ASN A 26 16.36 2.25 -19.36
N SER A 27 16.00 3.52 -19.21
CA SER A 27 15.61 4.14 -17.95
C SER A 27 14.43 3.42 -17.30
N SER A 28 13.55 2.81 -18.10
CA SER A 28 12.43 2.01 -17.60
C SER A 28 12.88 0.71 -16.95
N ALA A 29 13.88 0.03 -17.53
CA ALA A 29 14.40 -1.22 -16.97
C ALA A 29 15.28 -0.98 -15.75
N GLU A 30 16.07 0.11 -15.72
CA GLU A 30 16.82 0.51 -14.53
C GLU A 30 15.89 0.94 -13.38
N LEU A 31 14.79 1.64 -13.68
CA LEU A 31 13.78 2.00 -12.68
C LEU A 31 13.03 0.76 -12.16
N GLU A 32 12.63 -0.18 -13.04
CA GLU A 32 12.05 -1.47 -12.64
C GLU A 32 13.02 -2.30 -11.79
N THR A 33 14.31 -2.33 -12.15
CA THR A 33 15.33 -3.11 -11.42
C THR A 33 15.63 -2.52 -10.04
N VAL A 34 15.71 -1.18 -9.94
CA VAL A 34 15.90 -0.49 -8.64
C VAL A 34 14.70 -0.68 -7.72
N LEU A 35 13.47 -0.65 -8.26
CA LEU A 35 12.27 -0.94 -7.47
C LEU A 35 12.25 -2.41 -7.01
N VAL A 36 12.59 -3.36 -7.89
CA VAL A 36 12.64 -4.80 -7.53
C VAL A 36 13.72 -5.10 -6.48
N GLU A 37 14.90 -4.48 -6.56
CA GLU A 37 15.95 -4.65 -5.53
C GLU A 37 15.62 -3.94 -4.21
N GLN A 38 14.90 -2.82 -4.25
CA GLN A 38 14.54 -2.04 -3.06
C GLN A 38 13.30 -2.59 -2.31
N PHE A 39 12.47 -3.40 -2.98
CA PHE A 39 11.26 -4.02 -2.41
C PHE A 39 11.40 -5.51 -1.99
N SER A 40 12.56 -6.15 -2.14
CA SER A 40 12.75 -7.56 -1.77
C SER A 40 12.97 -7.77 -0.25
N ILE A 41 12.05 -7.26 0.57
CA ILE A 41 12.00 -7.55 2.01
C ILE A 41 11.28 -8.88 2.27
N TRP A 42 10.39 -9.28 1.35
CA TRP A 42 9.72 -10.58 1.35
C TRP A 42 9.93 -11.25 0.00
N PRO A 43 10.66 -12.37 -0.05
CA PRO A 43 10.88 -13.10 -1.31
C PRO A 43 9.59 -13.77 -1.80
N GLU A 44 8.65 -14.12 -0.93
CA GLU A 44 7.50 -14.98 -1.25
C GLU A 44 6.17 -14.47 -0.64
N PRO A 45 5.64 -13.30 -1.06
CA PRO A 45 4.33 -12.86 -0.63
C PRO A 45 3.25 -13.84 -1.12
N THR A 46 2.31 -14.18 -0.24
CA THR A 46 1.18 -15.05 -0.57
C THR A 46 -0.11 -14.24 -0.73
N PHE A 47 -1.04 -14.74 -1.54
CA PHE A 47 -2.32 -14.11 -1.82
C PHE A 47 -3.48 -15.10 -1.62
N PRO A 48 -4.67 -14.63 -1.21
CA PRO A 48 -5.85 -15.47 -1.00
C PRO A 48 -6.46 -15.87 -2.34
N GLU A 49 -7.37 -16.84 -2.31
CA GLU A 49 -8.18 -17.15 -3.47
C GLU A 49 -9.21 -16.04 -3.71
N ILE A 50 -9.31 -15.54 -4.95
CA ILE A 50 -10.43 -14.71 -5.38
C ILE A 50 -11.45 -15.63 -6.03
N TYR A 51 -12.60 -15.77 -5.39
CA TYR A 51 -13.67 -16.65 -5.82
C TYR A 51 -14.28 -16.19 -7.15
N HIS A 52 -14.79 -17.15 -7.92
CA HIS A 52 -15.28 -16.93 -9.28
C HIS A 52 -16.52 -16.01 -9.38
N THR A 53 -17.12 -15.63 -8.25
CA THR A 53 -18.20 -14.63 -8.20
C THR A 53 -17.70 -13.20 -8.44
N CYS A 54 -16.38 -12.98 -8.37
CA CYS A 54 -15.75 -11.73 -8.79
C CYS A 54 -15.56 -11.70 -10.31
N ASN A 55 -16.15 -10.69 -10.97
CA ASN A 55 -15.91 -10.46 -12.40
C ASN A 55 -14.46 -10.03 -12.68
N VAL A 56 -14.07 -10.01 -13.95
CA VAL A 56 -12.69 -9.68 -14.36
C VAL A 56 -12.21 -8.30 -13.86
N THR A 57 -13.08 -7.29 -13.85
CA THR A 57 -12.74 -5.94 -13.37
C THR A 57 -12.49 -5.94 -11.87
N ASN A 58 -13.38 -6.58 -11.11
CA ASN A 58 -13.28 -6.72 -9.66
C ASN A 58 -11.99 -7.46 -9.28
N THR A 59 -11.73 -8.60 -9.93
CA THR A 59 -10.52 -9.40 -9.74
C THR A 59 -9.25 -8.61 -10.05
N ARG A 60 -9.25 -7.74 -11.08
CA ARG A 60 -8.11 -6.87 -11.37
C ARG A 60 -7.86 -5.85 -10.26
N MET A 61 -8.90 -5.22 -9.75
CA MET A 61 -8.77 -4.24 -8.66
C MET A 61 -8.29 -4.91 -7.37
N LEU A 62 -8.84 -6.07 -7.00
CA LEU A 62 -8.39 -6.84 -5.84
C LEU A 62 -6.92 -7.28 -5.97
N ASN A 63 -6.52 -7.80 -7.12
CA ASN A 63 -5.10 -8.14 -7.36
C ASN A 63 -4.17 -6.94 -7.28
N SER A 64 -4.61 -5.75 -7.73
CA SER A 64 -3.83 -4.52 -7.56
C SER A 64 -3.72 -4.15 -6.09
N ALA A 65 -4.84 -4.15 -5.37
CA ALA A 65 -4.87 -3.83 -3.94
C ALA A 65 -4.03 -4.80 -3.11
N PHE A 66 -4.01 -6.10 -3.42
CA PHE A 66 -3.12 -7.04 -2.74
C PHE A 66 -1.63 -6.73 -2.97
N LYS A 67 -1.25 -6.26 -4.15
CA LYS A 67 0.12 -5.80 -4.41
C LYS A 67 0.43 -4.53 -3.62
N ASP A 68 -0.52 -3.60 -3.57
CA ASP A 68 -0.42 -2.39 -2.73
C ASP A 68 -0.24 -2.76 -1.24
N SER A 69 -0.92 -3.81 -0.75
CA SER A 69 -0.74 -4.32 0.62
C SER A 69 0.70 -4.76 0.89
N VAL A 70 1.31 -5.48 -0.06
CA VAL A 70 2.71 -5.93 0.03
C VAL A 70 3.65 -4.73 -0.02
N GLU A 71 3.42 -3.80 -0.94
CA GLU A 71 4.23 -2.58 -1.09
C GLU A 71 4.25 -1.76 0.21
N ALA A 72 3.07 -1.38 0.71
CA ALA A 72 2.96 -0.56 1.91
C ALA A 72 3.58 -1.24 3.14
N SER A 73 3.31 -2.54 3.30
CA SER A 73 3.84 -3.30 4.44
C SER A 73 5.36 -3.48 4.33
N ALA A 74 5.92 -3.58 3.12
CA ALA A 74 7.36 -3.70 2.91
C ALA A 74 8.08 -2.41 3.31
N VAL A 75 7.54 -1.26 2.94
CA VAL A 75 8.06 0.06 3.40
C VAL A 75 7.98 0.15 4.93
N ALA A 76 6.87 -0.26 5.53
CA ALA A 76 6.69 -0.28 6.98
C ALA A 76 7.74 -1.16 7.68
N LYS A 77 7.91 -2.40 7.23
CA LYS A 77 8.94 -3.32 7.77
C LYS A 77 10.36 -2.78 7.55
N ARG A 78 10.64 -2.14 6.40
CA ARG A 78 11.95 -1.53 6.15
C ARG A 78 12.29 -0.47 7.19
N ARG A 79 11.35 0.46 7.42
CA ARG A 79 11.49 1.52 8.41
C ARG A 79 11.73 0.93 9.80
N LEU A 80 10.99 -0.12 10.15
CA LEU A 80 11.17 -0.82 11.41
C LEU A 80 12.58 -1.40 11.57
N LEU A 81 13.12 -2.04 10.53
CA LEU A 81 14.47 -2.61 10.54
C LEU A 81 15.57 -1.54 10.60
N ASP A 82 15.37 -0.40 9.93
CA ASP A 82 16.38 0.65 9.85
C ASP A 82 16.45 1.52 11.13
N PHE A 83 15.32 1.76 11.79
CA PHE A 83 15.23 2.74 12.90
C PHE A 83 14.79 2.13 14.23
N GLY A 84 14.21 0.93 14.23
CA GLY A 84 13.82 0.20 15.42
C GLY A 84 12.79 0.92 16.29
N VAL A 85 12.82 0.60 17.60
CA VAL A 85 11.87 1.14 18.59
C VAL A 85 12.05 2.63 18.88
N ASP A 86 13.18 3.21 18.47
CA ASP A 86 13.46 4.62 18.71
C ASP A 86 12.80 5.57 17.71
N ASP A 87 12.28 5.00 16.62
CA ASP A 87 11.64 5.74 15.55
C ASP A 87 10.37 6.48 16.00
N VAL A 88 10.16 7.67 15.45
CA VAL A 88 8.98 8.48 15.75
C VAL A 88 7.68 7.78 15.32
N TYR A 89 7.70 7.10 14.17
CA TYR A 89 6.54 6.35 13.67
C TYR A 89 6.26 5.14 14.55
N TYR A 90 7.30 4.43 15.01
CA TYR A 90 7.14 3.31 15.93
C TYR A 90 6.52 3.76 17.25
N LYS A 91 7.10 4.79 17.89
CA LYS A 91 6.62 5.29 19.19
C LYS A 91 5.18 5.80 19.09
N ARG A 92 4.81 6.45 17.98
CA ARG A 92 3.46 6.96 17.75
C ARG A 92 2.40 5.87 17.73
N TRP A 93 2.67 4.74 17.08
CA TRP A 93 1.67 3.71 16.84
C TRP A 93 1.81 2.47 17.74
N PHE A 94 2.94 2.30 18.42
CA PHE A 94 3.19 1.12 19.26
C PHE A 94 3.82 1.44 20.61
N GLY A 95 4.22 2.69 20.87
CA GLY A 95 4.76 3.12 22.17
C GLY A 95 6.00 2.33 22.57
N ASN A 96 5.98 1.73 23.76
CA ASN A 96 7.04 0.84 24.25
C ASN A 96 6.76 -0.66 23.99
N GLY A 97 5.81 -0.96 23.10
CA GLY A 97 5.45 -2.32 22.74
C GLY A 97 6.61 -3.10 22.11
N SER A 98 6.46 -4.42 22.01
CA SER A 98 7.49 -5.32 21.50
C SER A 98 7.68 -5.18 19.98
N ILE A 99 8.87 -4.79 19.55
CA ILE A 99 9.23 -4.73 18.13
C ILE A 99 9.15 -6.10 17.45
N PHE A 100 9.46 -7.16 18.20
CA PHE A 100 9.36 -8.52 17.70
C PHE A 100 7.92 -8.92 17.42
N THR A 101 6.96 -8.39 18.19
CA THR A 101 5.54 -8.58 17.92
C THR A 101 5.15 -7.88 16.63
N VAL A 102 5.49 -6.60 16.48
CA VAL A 102 5.17 -5.81 15.28
C VAL A 102 5.76 -6.45 14.02
N MET A 103 7.04 -6.82 14.06
CA MET A 103 7.72 -7.47 12.95
C MET A 103 7.09 -8.84 12.62
N GLY A 104 6.80 -9.65 13.64
CA GLY A 104 6.18 -10.97 13.44
C GLY A 104 4.78 -10.89 12.84
N VAL A 105 3.98 -9.90 13.21
CA VAL A 105 2.65 -9.68 12.60
C VAL A 105 2.77 -9.22 11.15
N LEU A 106 3.67 -8.29 10.84
CA LEU A 106 3.90 -7.85 9.45
C LEU A 106 4.34 -9.02 8.57
N ASP A 107 5.27 -9.86 9.06
CA ASP A 107 5.71 -11.06 8.35
C ASP A 107 4.57 -12.06 8.17
N HIS A 108 3.79 -12.30 9.22
CA HIS A 108 2.65 -13.21 9.16
C HIS A 108 1.58 -12.73 8.16
N LEU A 109 1.27 -11.43 8.12
CA LEU A 109 0.27 -10.90 7.20
C LEU A 109 0.64 -11.12 5.73
N ILE A 110 1.93 -11.05 5.40
CA ILE A 110 2.37 -11.10 4.00
C ILE A 110 2.80 -12.51 3.56
N GLU A 111 3.56 -13.23 4.38
CA GLU A 111 4.18 -14.50 3.96
C GLU A 111 3.45 -15.76 4.44
N SER A 112 2.53 -15.66 5.41
CA SER A 112 1.82 -16.86 5.88
C SER A 112 0.96 -17.47 4.77
N SER A 113 0.75 -18.80 4.81
CA SER A 113 -0.13 -19.44 3.83
C SER A 113 -1.54 -18.87 3.92
N LYS A 114 -2.06 -18.41 2.78
CA LYS A 114 -3.46 -17.98 2.63
C LYS A 114 -4.32 -19.08 2.01
N GLU A 115 -3.86 -20.33 2.08
CA GLU A 115 -4.64 -21.50 1.67
C GLU A 115 -5.97 -21.53 2.44
N GLY A 116 -7.07 -21.65 1.70
CA GLY A 116 -8.42 -21.64 2.26
C GLY A 116 -8.97 -20.25 2.63
N VAL A 117 -8.17 -19.19 2.58
CA VAL A 117 -8.66 -17.80 2.69
C VAL A 117 -9.25 -17.37 1.35
N LEU A 118 -10.51 -16.93 1.37
CA LEU A 118 -11.29 -16.71 0.16
C LEU A 118 -11.96 -15.34 0.17
N PHE A 119 -11.80 -14.60 -0.93
CA PHE A 119 -12.46 -13.33 -1.19
C PHE A 119 -13.52 -13.51 -2.27
N ARG A 120 -14.77 -13.14 -1.99
CA ARG A 120 -15.91 -13.30 -2.92
C ARG A 120 -16.64 -11.98 -3.15
N CYS A 121 -17.32 -11.85 -4.27
CA CYS A 121 -17.98 -10.61 -4.68
C CYS A 121 -19.51 -10.70 -4.76
N ASP A 122 -20.08 -11.86 -4.41
CA ASP A 122 -21.51 -12.03 -4.27
C ASP A 122 -21.96 -11.78 -2.83
N ASP A 123 -23.11 -11.14 -2.68
CA ASP A 123 -23.71 -10.83 -1.37
C ASP A 123 -24.43 -12.05 -0.79
N VAL A 124 -23.65 -13.07 -0.48
CA VAL A 124 -24.15 -14.38 0.00
C VAL A 124 -24.89 -14.28 1.34
N ASP A 125 -24.60 -13.25 2.13
CA ASP A 125 -25.22 -13.01 3.44
C ASP A 125 -26.31 -11.92 3.42
N GLY A 126 -26.47 -11.18 2.31
CA GLY A 126 -27.44 -10.09 2.16
C GLY A 126 -27.02 -8.74 2.78
N LEU A 127 -25.87 -8.70 3.48
CA LEU A 127 -25.43 -7.53 4.23
C LEU A 127 -24.95 -6.38 3.33
N CYS A 128 -24.45 -6.66 2.13
CA CYS A 128 -24.08 -5.60 1.18
C CYS A 128 -25.31 -4.85 0.69
N ALA A 129 -26.38 -5.56 0.33
CA ALA A 129 -27.62 -4.98 -0.14
C ALA A 129 -28.36 -4.21 0.96
N GLU A 130 -28.24 -4.65 2.22
CA GLU A 130 -28.77 -3.93 3.37
C GLU A 130 -28.00 -2.64 3.69
N ASN A 131 -26.71 -2.55 3.31
CA ASN A 131 -25.81 -1.45 3.65
C ASN A 131 -25.02 -0.92 2.42
N PRO A 132 -25.72 -0.48 1.35
CA PRO A 132 -25.13 -0.28 0.02
C PRO A 132 -24.06 0.82 -0.08
N ASP A 133 -24.10 1.80 0.83
CA ASP A 133 -23.18 2.96 0.84
C ASP A 133 -22.27 2.98 2.07
N TYR A 134 -22.17 1.87 2.79
CA TYR A 134 -21.43 1.79 4.06
C TYR A 134 -20.49 0.59 4.10
N PHE A 135 -21.00 -0.62 3.79
CA PHE A 135 -20.17 -1.81 3.80
C PHE A 135 -19.39 -1.93 2.50
N ALA A 136 -18.09 -1.67 2.57
CA ALA A 136 -17.17 -2.08 1.51
C ALA A 136 -17.04 -3.62 1.48
N GLY A 137 -17.46 -4.30 2.54
CA GLY A 137 -17.41 -5.74 2.65
C GLY A 137 -17.38 -6.16 4.10
N HIS A 138 -17.46 -7.46 4.33
CA HIS A 138 -17.54 -8.02 5.67
C HIS A 138 -16.91 -9.40 5.72
N HIS A 139 -16.40 -9.76 6.90
CA HIS A 139 -16.00 -11.12 7.24
C HIS A 139 -17.25 -11.96 7.52
N ARG A 140 -17.23 -13.24 7.10
CA ARG A 140 -18.39 -14.13 7.23
C ARG A 140 -18.32 -14.96 8.51
N GLU A 141 -19.22 -14.69 9.45
CA GLU A 141 -19.37 -15.50 10.67
C GLU A 141 -19.69 -16.98 10.37
N SER A 142 -20.54 -17.24 9.37
CA SER A 142 -20.92 -18.62 9.00
C SER A 142 -19.85 -19.38 8.21
N ALA A 143 -18.84 -18.67 7.68
CA ALA A 143 -17.74 -19.25 6.92
C ALA A 143 -16.46 -18.44 7.22
N PRO A 144 -15.81 -18.66 8.38
CA PRO A 144 -14.80 -17.74 8.90
C PRO A 144 -13.54 -17.54 8.05
N SER A 145 -13.31 -18.39 7.05
CA SER A 145 -12.21 -18.20 6.09
C SER A 145 -12.58 -17.33 4.90
N GLU A 146 -13.83 -16.87 4.82
CA GLU A 146 -14.36 -16.11 3.69
C GLU A 146 -14.60 -14.64 4.04
N THR A 147 -14.28 -13.76 3.10
CA THR A 147 -14.57 -12.32 3.13
C THR A 147 -15.39 -11.94 1.91
N VAL A 148 -16.51 -11.24 2.13
CA VAL A 148 -17.31 -10.65 1.07
C VAL A 148 -16.77 -9.26 0.74
N ILE A 149 -16.62 -8.96 -0.54
CA ILE A 149 -16.31 -7.64 -1.09
C ILE A 149 -17.58 -7.10 -1.74
N CYS A 150 -18.16 -6.05 -1.16
CA CYS A 150 -19.36 -5.42 -1.69
C CYS A 150 -19.04 -4.44 -2.82
N ASP A 151 -20.04 -4.08 -3.63
CA ASP A 151 -19.88 -3.10 -4.71
C ASP A 151 -19.36 -1.73 -4.22
N TYR A 152 -19.71 -1.34 -3.00
CA TYR A 152 -19.22 -0.11 -2.39
C TYR A 152 -17.70 -0.06 -2.26
N PHE A 153 -17.00 -1.21 -2.12
CA PHE A 153 -15.53 -1.25 -2.14
C PHE A 153 -14.96 -0.64 -3.42
N TYR A 154 -15.48 -1.07 -4.57
CA TYR A 154 -14.99 -0.66 -5.87
C TYR A 154 -15.31 0.81 -6.19
N GLN A 155 -16.26 1.41 -5.48
CA GLN A 155 -16.67 2.80 -5.65
C GLN A 155 -15.94 3.73 -4.68
N SER A 156 -15.75 3.30 -3.43
CA SER A 156 -15.24 4.14 -2.35
C SER A 156 -13.72 4.03 -2.14
N LYS A 157 -13.13 2.85 -2.35
CA LYS A 157 -11.72 2.61 -2.08
C LYS A 157 -10.85 3.10 -3.23
N LYS A 158 -9.67 3.63 -2.88
CA LYS A 158 -8.70 4.15 -3.85
C LYS A 158 -7.46 3.27 -3.93
N PRO A 159 -6.79 3.19 -5.09
CA PRO A 159 -5.49 2.53 -5.16
C PRO A 159 -4.48 3.31 -4.30
N LEU A 160 -3.48 2.62 -3.77
CA LEU A 160 -2.47 3.23 -2.89
C LEU A 160 -1.68 4.35 -3.59
N SER A 161 -1.60 4.31 -4.93
CA SER A 161 -0.96 5.34 -5.75
C SER A 161 -1.64 6.72 -5.68
N THR A 162 -2.84 6.85 -5.11
CA THR A 162 -3.47 8.17 -4.86
C THR A 162 -3.23 8.70 -3.45
N VAL A 163 -2.41 8.03 -2.64
CA VAL A 163 -2.15 8.48 -1.27
C VAL A 163 -1.68 9.94 -1.25
N CYS A 164 -2.15 10.70 -0.28
CA CYS A 164 -1.91 12.14 -0.11
C CYS A 164 -2.53 13.07 -1.17
N PHE A 165 -3.18 12.56 -2.23
CA PHE A 165 -3.99 13.41 -3.12
C PHE A 165 -5.38 13.67 -2.58
N ASP A 166 -5.94 12.72 -1.82
CA ASP A 166 -7.34 12.75 -1.37
C ASP A 166 -7.52 13.44 0.00
N GLY A 167 -6.42 13.83 0.66
CA GLY A 167 -6.39 14.43 1.99
C GLY A 167 -5.30 13.82 2.87
N THR A 168 -5.31 14.17 4.16
CA THR A 168 -4.41 13.57 5.15
C THR A 168 -4.92 12.22 5.65
N ILE A 169 -4.04 11.37 6.18
CA ILE A 169 -4.41 10.05 6.73
C ILE A 169 -5.40 10.18 7.89
N VAL A 170 -5.30 11.22 8.71
CA VAL A 170 -6.26 11.54 9.77
C VAL A 170 -7.66 11.84 9.21
N GLU A 171 -7.74 12.57 8.09
CA GLU A 171 -9.02 12.96 7.50
C GLU A 171 -9.70 11.81 6.75
N VAL A 172 -8.96 11.05 5.94
CA VAL A 172 -9.53 10.02 5.06
C VAL A 172 -9.52 8.63 5.68
N GLY A 173 -8.63 8.40 6.65
CA GLY A 173 -8.41 7.10 7.28
C GLY A 173 -7.57 6.13 6.43
N PRO A 174 -6.80 5.23 7.06
CA PRO A 174 -5.94 4.28 6.34
C PRO A 174 -6.73 3.33 5.44
N LYS A 175 -7.93 2.90 5.89
CA LYS A 175 -8.84 2.01 5.15
C LYS A 175 -9.43 2.65 3.89
N HIS A 176 -9.19 3.94 3.61
CA HIS A 176 -9.58 4.54 2.33
C HIS A 176 -8.84 3.91 1.16
N TYR A 177 -7.58 3.50 1.38
CA TYR A 177 -6.74 2.88 0.37
C TYR A 177 -6.92 1.37 0.37
N ALA A 178 -7.29 0.83 -0.78
CA ALA A 178 -7.70 -0.56 -0.96
C ALA A 178 -6.66 -1.55 -0.42
N GLY A 179 -5.37 -1.33 -0.69
CA GLY A 179 -4.32 -2.22 -0.18
C GLY A 179 -4.23 -2.28 1.36
N ILE A 180 -4.51 -1.17 2.04
CA ILE A 180 -4.51 -1.15 3.51
C ILE A 180 -5.82 -1.75 4.06
N ASP A 181 -6.96 -1.51 3.39
CA ASP A 181 -8.24 -2.17 3.70
C ASP A 181 -8.17 -3.70 3.55
N LEU A 182 -7.42 -4.24 2.59
CA LEU A 182 -7.28 -5.69 2.45
C LEU A 182 -6.46 -6.32 3.60
N LEU A 183 -5.49 -5.59 4.18
CA LEU A 183 -4.79 -6.05 5.39
C LEU A 183 -5.72 -6.07 6.61
N HIS A 184 -6.58 -5.06 6.74
CA HIS A 184 -7.64 -5.03 7.75
C HIS A 184 -8.51 -6.28 7.66
N ARG A 185 -8.95 -6.64 6.45
CA ARG A 185 -9.77 -7.83 6.21
C ARG A 185 -9.05 -9.13 6.54
N TYR A 186 -7.75 -9.25 6.28
CA TYR A 186 -6.98 -10.39 6.76
C TYR A 186 -7.07 -10.52 8.28
N LEU A 187 -7.00 -9.42 9.03
CA LEU A 187 -7.05 -9.44 10.49
C LEU A 187 -8.42 -9.82 11.07
N HIS A 188 -9.47 -9.89 10.26
CA HIS A 188 -10.74 -10.52 10.67
C HIS A 188 -10.76 -12.04 10.44
N VAL A 189 -9.89 -12.58 9.58
CA VAL A 189 -9.85 -14.02 9.28
C VAL A 189 -9.09 -14.75 10.40
N PRO A 190 -9.67 -15.75 11.10
CA PRO A 190 -9.03 -16.38 12.26
C PRO A 190 -7.68 -17.02 11.98
N SER A 191 -7.47 -17.59 10.79
CA SER A 191 -6.17 -18.19 10.41
C SER A 191 -5.06 -17.15 10.21
N MET A 192 -5.41 -15.88 10.06
CA MET A 192 -4.49 -14.76 9.86
C MET A 192 -4.33 -13.92 11.14
N SER A 193 -5.39 -13.76 11.93
CA SER A 193 -5.35 -13.02 13.19
C SER A 193 -4.85 -13.87 14.36
N LEU A 194 -5.06 -15.18 14.28
CA LEU A 194 -4.71 -16.20 15.28
C LEU A 194 -5.27 -15.92 16.68
N ASP A 195 -6.38 -15.18 16.77
CA ASP A 195 -6.92 -14.57 18.00
C ASP A 195 -5.85 -13.75 18.79
N TYR A 196 -4.74 -13.44 18.12
CA TYR A 196 -3.60 -12.75 18.69
C TYR A 196 -3.69 -11.26 18.39
N VAL A 197 -3.95 -10.91 17.14
CA VAL A 197 -4.29 -9.55 16.71
C VAL A 197 -5.81 -9.41 16.67
N GLY A 198 -6.35 -8.28 17.12
CA GLY A 198 -7.78 -8.02 17.10
C GLY A 198 -8.10 -6.53 17.12
N GLU A 199 -9.38 -6.19 17.12
CA GLU A 199 -9.87 -4.82 17.24
C GLU A 199 -10.09 -4.46 18.71
N PHE A 200 -9.02 -4.07 19.40
CA PHE A 200 -9.06 -3.63 20.79
C PHE A 200 -9.39 -2.13 20.94
N ALA A 201 -9.10 -1.37 19.88
CA ALA A 201 -9.40 0.05 19.73
C ALA A 201 -9.64 0.35 18.26
N GLU A 202 -10.67 1.13 17.94
CA GLU A 202 -11.04 1.47 16.57
C GLU A 202 -10.99 2.98 16.33
N GLY A 203 -10.44 3.37 15.19
CA GLY A 203 -10.26 4.77 14.83
C GLY A 203 -9.06 5.43 15.52
N LEU A 204 -8.78 6.66 15.09
CA LEU A 204 -7.56 7.39 15.45
C LEU A 204 -7.42 7.63 16.95
N ASN A 205 -8.45 8.20 17.58
CA ASN A 205 -8.37 8.65 18.97
C ASN A 205 -8.16 7.48 19.94
N GLU A 206 -8.93 6.40 19.79
CA GLU A 206 -8.80 5.22 20.64
C GLU A 206 -7.45 4.51 20.41
N THR A 207 -6.98 4.47 19.16
CA THR A 207 -5.67 3.92 18.78
C THR A 207 -4.53 4.67 19.48
N LEU A 208 -4.57 6.01 19.52
CA LEU A 208 -3.57 6.83 20.20
C LEU A 208 -3.64 6.69 21.72
N GLU A 209 -4.85 6.69 22.30
CA GLU A 209 -5.05 6.48 23.75
C GLU A 209 -4.49 5.11 24.19
N TYR A 210 -4.67 4.08 23.38
CA TYR A 210 -4.14 2.74 23.65
C TYR A 210 -2.62 2.70 23.65
N VAL A 211 -1.95 3.48 22.80
CA VAL A 211 -0.48 3.54 22.77
C VAL A 211 0.06 4.13 24.06
N GLU A 212 -0.57 5.19 24.56
CA GLU A 212 -0.14 5.87 25.79
C GLU A 212 -0.38 5.02 27.04
N ASN A 213 -1.51 4.33 27.11
CA ASN A 213 -1.96 3.67 28.33
C ASN A 213 -1.76 2.15 28.32
N ASN A 214 -1.63 1.52 27.14
CA ASN A 214 -1.68 0.07 27.01
C ASN A 214 -0.92 -0.49 25.78
N ALA A 215 0.36 -0.13 25.67
CA ALA A 215 1.22 -0.54 24.56
C ALA A 215 1.30 -2.06 24.29
N THR A 216 1.08 -2.90 25.31
CA THR A 216 0.98 -4.37 25.15
C THR A 216 -0.15 -4.77 24.20
N TYR A 217 -1.24 -4.01 24.19
CA TYR A 217 -2.36 -4.24 23.27
C TYR A 217 -2.23 -3.42 22.00
N ALA A 218 -1.55 -2.26 22.02
CA ALA A 218 -1.29 -1.49 20.79
C ALA A 218 -0.57 -2.34 19.73
N VAL A 219 0.42 -3.16 20.11
CA VAL A 219 1.10 -4.09 19.19
C VAL A 219 0.25 -5.29 18.77
N ARG A 220 -0.97 -5.40 19.28
CA ARG A 220 -1.94 -6.45 18.94
C ARG A 220 -3.23 -5.88 18.37
N ASN A 221 -3.31 -4.56 18.19
CA ASN A 221 -4.51 -3.90 17.71
C ASN A 221 -4.44 -3.67 16.21
N THR A 222 -5.50 -4.04 15.50
CA THR A 222 -5.65 -3.91 14.05
C THR A 222 -5.37 -2.49 13.57
N ASP A 223 -6.08 -1.48 14.10
CA ASP A 223 -5.95 -0.11 13.60
C ASP A 223 -4.57 0.49 13.86
N ASN A 224 -3.85 0.08 14.93
CA ASN A 224 -2.45 0.48 15.14
C ASN A 224 -1.55 0.05 13.96
N TYR A 225 -1.74 -1.15 13.40
CA TYR A 225 -1.00 -1.57 12.20
C TYR A 225 -1.42 -0.76 10.97
N LEU A 226 -2.71 -0.53 10.76
CA LEU A 226 -3.20 0.19 9.58
C LEU A 226 -2.68 1.62 9.55
N TYR A 227 -2.72 2.33 10.67
CA TYR A 227 -2.17 3.67 10.79
C TYR A 227 -0.65 3.68 10.68
N TYR A 228 0.05 2.74 11.32
CA TYR A 228 1.52 2.63 11.18
C TYR A 228 1.95 2.44 9.73
N ILE A 229 1.32 1.51 9.02
CA ILE A 229 1.62 1.21 7.62
C ILE A 229 1.34 2.44 6.74
N ALA A 230 0.17 3.07 6.90
CA ALA A 230 -0.20 4.25 6.12
C ALA A 230 0.77 5.42 6.36
N ASP A 231 1.03 5.76 7.61
CA ASP A 231 1.87 6.88 8.00
C ASP A 231 3.31 6.71 7.50
N VAL A 232 3.90 5.53 7.74
CA VAL A 232 5.24 5.21 7.23
C VAL A 232 5.27 5.23 5.71
N TYR A 233 4.29 4.63 5.03
CA TYR A 233 4.23 4.65 3.57
C TYR A 233 4.18 6.08 3.03
N THR A 234 3.30 6.94 3.56
CA THR A 234 3.19 8.33 3.09
C THR A 234 4.48 9.10 3.28
N SER A 235 5.21 8.85 4.36
CA SER A 235 6.52 9.48 4.62
C SER A 235 7.60 9.09 3.60
N SER A 236 7.44 7.94 2.94
CA SER A 236 8.32 7.49 1.87
C SER A 236 7.96 8.09 0.50
N VAL A 237 6.68 8.46 0.31
CA VAL A 237 6.16 9.02 -0.95
C VAL A 237 6.39 10.52 -1.02
N ILE A 238 6.15 11.24 0.07
CA ILE A 238 6.40 12.68 0.18
C ILE A 238 7.23 12.99 1.44
N PRO A 239 8.21 13.92 1.37
CA PRO A 239 8.96 14.33 2.55
C PRO A 239 8.05 14.81 3.68
N GLY A 240 8.12 14.14 4.84
CA GLY A 240 7.30 14.45 6.01
C GLY A 240 5.93 13.76 6.04
N GLY A 241 5.53 13.05 4.97
CA GLY A 241 4.25 12.34 4.89
C GLY A 241 3.03 13.25 4.79
N CYS A 242 1.85 12.63 4.80
CA CYS A 242 0.57 13.34 4.86
C CYS A 242 -0.29 12.82 6.02
N LEU A 243 0.32 12.53 7.18
CA LEU A 243 -0.41 12.05 8.34
C LEU A 243 -1.58 12.99 8.70
N GLY A 244 -1.32 14.30 8.73
CA GLY A 244 -2.26 15.30 9.25
C GLY A 244 -1.99 15.60 10.72
N ASP A 245 -2.84 16.45 11.31
CA ASP A 245 -2.72 16.86 12.71
C ASP A 245 -3.35 15.80 13.62
N ILE A 246 -2.61 15.39 14.66
CA ILE A 246 -3.03 14.47 15.72
C ILE A 246 -3.07 15.16 17.08
#